data_AF-A0A6A4X3S7-F1
#
_entry.id   AF-A0A6A4X3S7-F1
#
_cell.length_a   1.000
_cell.length_b   1.000
_cell.length_c   1.000
_cell.angle_alpha   90.00
_cell.angle_beta   90.00
_cell.angle_gamma   90.00
#
_symmetry.space_group_name_H-M   'P 1'
#
loop_
_entity.id
_entity.type
_entity.pdbx_description
1 polymer ?
#
loop_
_entity_poly.entity_id
_entity_poly.type
_entity_poly.pdbx_seq_one_letter_code
_entity_poly.pdbx_strand_id
1 'polypeptide(L)'
;MAFTSEMSDAGARHAYTADNGLEREETIQLREVVSVDEDGNEVVTTVPVVSGKFQFLLDDGSVVTRSYTTDERGHLVWQGTDLPQAPAPEPAYQ
;
A
#
# COMPACT_ATOMS: atom_id res chain seq x y z
N MET A 1 21.30 -11.77 0.64
CA MET A 1 19.86 -11.68 0.95
C MET A 1 19.65 -11.29 2.41
N ALA A 2 18.67 -10.42 2.70
CA ALA A 2 18.30 -10.01 4.06
C ALA A 2 16.77 -9.94 4.22
N PHE A 3 16.27 -10.25 5.41
CA PHE A 3 14.86 -10.13 5.78
C PHE A 3 14.73 -9.63 7.22
N THR A 4 13.84 -8.67 7.43
CA THR A 4 13.50 -8.11 8.75
C THR A 4 11.99 -8.12 8.92
N SER A 5 11.54 -8.48 10.13
CA SER A 5 10.13 -8.49 10.51
C SER A 5 9.96 -7.98 11.94
N GLU A 6 9.09 -6.99 12.10
CA GLU A 6 8.75 -6.38 13.38
C GLU A 6 7.23 -6.44 13.53
N MET A 7 6.74 -6.87 14.69
CA MET A 7 5.30 -6.99 14.97
C MET A 7 4.99 -6.36 16.34
N SER A 8 3.83 -5.73 16.43
CA SER A 8 3.30 -5.09 17.63
C SER A 8 1.78 -5.13 17.61
N ASP A 9 1.14 -4.75 18.72
CA ASP A 9 -0.32 -4.61 18.79
C ASP A 9 -0.83 -3.51 17.84
N ALA A 10 0.01 -2.55 17.46
CA ALA A 10 -0.33 -1.47 16.54
C ALA A 10 -0.17 -1.83 15.05
N GLY A 11 0.40 -3.00 14.75
CA GLY A 11 0.67 -3.45 13.39
C GLY A 11 2.04 -4.10 13.20
N ALA A 12 2.54 -4.11 11.96
CA ALA A 12 3.75 -4.82 11.60
C ALA A 12 4.57 -4.08 10.54
N ARG A 13 5.86 -4.38 10.47
CA ARG A 13 6.77 -3.92 9.41
C ARG A 13 7.57 -5.10 8.90
N HIS A 14 7.65 -5.22 7.58
CA HIS A 14 8.45 -6.23 6.91
C HIS A 14 9.38 -5.57 5.90
N ALA A 15 10.62 -6.03 5.82
CA ALA A 15 11.58 -5.58 4.83
C ALA A 15 12.37 -6.77 4.28
N TYR A 16 12.69 -6.72 2.99
CA TYR A 16 13.39 -7.77 2.28
C TYR A 16 14.31 -7.20 1.20
N THR A 17 15.51 -7.76 1.10
CA THR A 17 16.47 -7.46 0.03
C THR A 17 17.02 -8.77 -0.54
N ALA A 18 16.84 -8.96 -1.84
CA ALA A 18 17.40 -10.08 -2.59
C ALA A 18 18.75 -9.72 -3.22
N ASP A 19 19.52 -10.73 -3.62
CA ASP A 19 20.84 -10.53 -4.25
C ASP A 19 20.73 -9.99 -5.69
N ASN A 20 19.56 -10.07 -6.32
CA ASN A 20 19.30 -9.55 -7.66
C ASN A 20 18.86 -8.07 -7.68
N GLY A 21 19.02 -7.34 -6.57
CA GLY A 21 18.64 -5.94 -6.45
C GLY A 21 17.14 -5.69 -6.20
N LEU A 22 16.33 -6.75 -6.02
CA LEU A 22 14.96 -6.61 -5.56
C LEU A 22 14.93 -6.20 -4.09
N GLU A 23 14.29 -5.08 -3.79
CA GLU A 23 14.00 -4.63 -2.44
C GLU A 23 12.50 -4.50 -2.23
N ARG A 24 12.01 -4.83 -1.04
CA ARG A 24 10.62 -4.62 -0.62
C ARG A 24 10.58 -4.13 0.81
N GLU A 25 9.72 -3.17 1.07
CA GLU A 25 9.30 -2.78 2.41
C GLU A 25 7.76 -2.74 2.47
N GLU A 26 7.19 -3.21 3.57
CA GLU A 26 5.76 -3.17 3.85
C GLU A 26 5.55 -2.76 5.31
N THR A 27 4.51 -1.96 5.54
CA THR A 27 4.06 -1.57 6.87
C THR A 27 2.54 -1.75 6.92
N ILE A 28 2.10 -2.40 7.99
CA ILE A 28 0.70 -2.61 8.34
C ILE A 28 0.46 -1.78 9.58
N GLN A 29 -0.53 -0.88 9.54
CA GLN A 29 -0.97 -0.11 10.70
C GLN A 29 -2.45 -0.41 10.97
N LEU A 30 -2.79 -0.79 12.19
CA LEU A 30 -4.19 -0.88 12.57
C LEU A 30 -4.74 0.51 12.83
N ARG A 31 -5.90 0.83 12.25
CA ARG A 31 -6.61 2.09 12.47
C ARG A 31 -8.06 1.83 12.83
N GLU A 32 -8.57 2.61 13.76
CA GLU A 32 -10.00 2.65 14.06
C GLU A 32 -10.70 3.52 13.02
N VAL A 33 -11.75 2.99 12.41
CA VAL A 33 -12.62 3.71 11.47
C VAL A 33 -14.08 3.52 11.90
N VAL A 34 -14.90 4.52 11.61
CA VAL A 34 -16.35 4.39 11.77
C VAL A 34 -16.90 3.68 10.53
N SER A 35 -17.54 2.55 10.74
CA SER A 35 -18.24 1.77 9.72
C SER A 35 -19.73 1.70 10.05
N VAL A 36 -20.54 1.30 9.08
CA VAL A 36 -21.99 1.13 9.27
C VAL A 36 -22.28 -0.37 9.23
N ASP A 37 -22.96 -0.89 10.26
CA ASP A 37 -23.38 -2.29 10.32
C ASP A 37 -24.60 -2.58 9.43
N GLU A 38 -25.05 -3.84 9.38
CA GLU A 38 -26.19 -4.26 8.56
C GLU A 38 -27.52 -3.59 8.99
N ASP A 39 -27.62 -3.12 10.23
CA ASP A 39 -28.78 -2.45 10.80
C ASP A 39 -28.72 -0.92 10.64
N GLY A 40 -27.65 -0.38 10.05
CA GLY A 40 -27.47 1.04 9.80
C GLY A 40 -26.86 1.83 10.96
N ASN A 41 -26.32 1.16 11.99
CA ASN A 41 -25.67 1.83 13.12
C ASN A 41 -24.18 2.08 12.84
N GLU A 42 -23.69 3.22 13.32
CA GLU A 42 -22.26 3.51 13.34
C GLU A 42 -21.54 2.62 14.37
N VAL A 43 -20.55 1.86 13.91
CA VAL A 43 -19.71 1.00 14.75
C VAL A 43 -18.24 1.30 14.46
N VAL A 44 -17.45 1.46 15.53
CA VAL A 44 -15.99 1.59 15.42
C VAL A 44 -15.40 0.22 15.11
N THR A 45 -14.74 0.09 13.97
CA THR A 45 -14.05 -1.12 13.55
C THR A 45 -12.56 -0.85 13.39
N THR A 46 -11.74 -1.85 13.69
CA THR A 46 -10.30 -1.77 13.46
C THR A 46 -9.98 -2.36 12.09
N VAL A 47 -9.42 -1.55 11.19
CA VAL A 47 -9.01 -1.97 9.85
C VAL A 47 -7.49 -1.90 9.68
N PRO A 48 -6.88 -2.85 8.96
CA PRO A 48 -5.48 -2.75 8.58
C PRO A 48 -5.31 -1.77 7.41
N VAL A 49 -4.49 -0.73 7.62
CA VAL A 49 -3.96 0.11 6.55
C VAL A 49 -2.59 -0.41 6.17
N VAL A 50 -2.50 -0.96 4.96
CA VAL A 50 -1.26 -1.49 4.41
C VAL A 50 -0.64 -0.46 3.49
N SER A 51 0.65 -0.19 3.66
CA SER A 51 1.45 0.55 2.69
C SER A 51 2.77 -0.16 2.44
N GLY A 52 3.32 -0.01 1.24
CA GLY A 52 4.58 -0.64 0.91
C GLY A 52 5.22 -0.04 -0.32
N LYS A 53 6.46 -0.45 -0.56
CA LYS A 53 7.23 -0.16 -1.75
C LYS A 53 8.02 -1.38 -2.15
N PHE A 54 8.26 -1.53 -3.45
CA PHE A 54 9.23 -2.46 -3.98
C PHE A 54 10.02 -1.78 -5.09
N GLN A 55 11.28 -2.16 -5.16
CA GLN A 55 12.26 -1.63 -6.08
C GLN A 55 12.91 -2.80 -6.81
N PHE A 56 13.08 -2.70 -8.11
CA PHE A 56 13.72 -3.74 -8.92
C PHE A 56 14.44 -3.14 -10.12
N LEU A 57 15.41 -3.90 -10.64
CA LEU A 57 16.16 -3.53 -11.85
C LEU A 57 15.43 -4.04 -13.09
N LEU A 58 15.40 -3.22 -14.13
CA LEU A 58 15.05 -3.61 -15.49
C LEU A 58 16.30 -4.16 -16.22
N ASP A 59 16.07 -4.80 -17.37
CA ASP A 59 17.13 -5.39 -18.20
C ASP A 59 18.19 -4.37 -18.68
N ASP A 60 17.82 -3.09 -18.79
CA ASP A 60 18.70 -1.99 -19.15
C ASP A 60 19.50 -1.42 -17.96
N GLY A 61 19.31 -1.98 -16.76
CA GLY A 61 19.93 -1.51 -15.51
C GLY A 61 19.19 -0.36 -14.82
N SER A 62 18.09 0.13 -15.39
CA SER A 62 17.24 1.16 -14.77
C SER A 62 16.54 0.60 -13.53
N VAL A 63 16.40 1.43 -12.50
CA VAL A 63 15.67 1.10 -11.28
C VAL A 63 14.21 1.54 -11.41
N VAL A 64 13.28 0.63 -11.19
CA VAL A 64 11.85 0.94 -11.07
C VAL A 64 11.44 0.82 -9.62
N THR A 65 10.72 1.83 -9.14
CA THR A 65 10.09 1.84 -7.82
C THR A 65 8.59 1.94 -7.98
N ARG A 66 7.87 1.06 -7.31
CA ARG A 66 6.42 1.08 -7.20
C ARG A 66 6.04 1.07 -5.73
N SER A 67 5.06 1.89 -5.37
CA SER A 67 4.49 1.94 -4.03
C SER A 67 3.01 1.64 -4.07
N TYR A 68 2.46 1.27 -2.91
CA TYR A 68 1.03 1.08 -2.74
C TYR A 68 0.60 1.54 -1.35
N THR A 69 -0.66 1.96 -1.26
CA THR A 69 -1.33 2.23 0.01
C THR A 69 -2.77 1.76 -0.07
N THR A 70 -3.35 1.43 1.08
CA THR A 70 -4.79 1.19 1.19
C THR A 70 -5.51 2.55 1.23
N ASP A 71 -6.58 2.72 0.45
CA ASP A 71 -7.44 3.89 0.47
C ASP A 71 -8.52 3.80 1.58
N GLU A 72 -9.36 4.84 1.68
CA GLU A 72 -10.44 4.94 2.66
C GLU A 72 -11.50 3.84 2.51
N ARG A 73 -11.55 3.16 1.36
CA ARG A 73 -12.50 2.09 1.05
C ARG A 73 -11.89 0.69 1.21
N GLY A 74 -10.64 0.61 1.64
CA GLY A 74 -9.92 -0.66 1.79
C GLY A 74 -9.30 -1.18 0.48
N HIS A 75 -9.29 -0.40 -0.59
CA HIS A 75 -8.67 -0.81 -1.86
C HIS A 75 -7.19 -0.45 -1.90
N LEU A 76 -6.38 -1.29 -2.55
CA LEU A 76 -4.98 -0.97 -2.81
C LEU A 76 -4.86 0.00 -3.99
N VAL A 77 -4.29 1.17 -3.71
CA VAL A 77 -3.92 2.19 -4.69
C VAL A 77 -2.42 2.11 -4.95
N TRP A 78 -2.06 1.88 -6.20
CA TRP A 78 -0.67 1.73 -6.64
C TRP A 78 -0.16 3.01 -7.28
N GLN A 79 1.13 3.29 -7.10
CA GLN A 79 1.84 4.41 -7.70
C GLN A 79 3.17 3.92 -8.27
N GLY A 80 3.49 4.37 -9.48
CA GLY A 80 4.70 4.01 -10.21
C GLY A 80 4.71 4.71 -11.56
N THR A 81 5.89 5.13 -12.01
CA THR A 81 6.04 5.84 -13.29
C THR A 81 5.76 4.95 -14.50
N ASP A 82 5.82 3.64 -14.31
CA ASP A 82 5.58 2.61 -15.31
C ASP A 82 4.17 2.00 -15.26
N LEU A 83 3.32 2.47 -14.33
CA LEU A 83 1.94 2.04 -14.21
C LEU A 83 1.01 2.88 -15.09
N PRO A 84 -0.07 2.26 -15.64
CA PRO A 84 -1.11 3.02 -16.34
C PRO A 84 -1.63 4.15 -15.46
N GLN A 85 -1.67 5.35 -16.02
CA GLN A 85 -2.32 6.49 -15.36
C GLN A 85 -3.82 6.38 -15.59
N ALA A 86 -4.62 6.48 -14.51
CA ALA A 86 -6.05 6.65 -14.66
C ALA A 86 -6.32 7.91 -15.51
N PRO A 87 -7.33 7.88 -16.41
CA PRO A 87 -7.71 9.08 -17.14
C PRO A 87 -8.06 10.20 -16.14
N ALA A 88 -7.65 11.43 -16.45
CA ALA A 88 -8.01 12.58 -15.63
C ALA A 88 -9.55 12.66 -15.52
N PRO A 89 -10.11 13.01 -14.35
CA PRO A 89 -11.55 13.21 -14.22
C PRO A 89 -12.00 14.28 -15.23
N GLU A 90 -13.10 14.02 -15.94
CA GLU A 90 -13.69 15.03 -16.83
C GLU A 90 -14.05 16.27 -16.01
N PRO A 91 -13.80 17.49 -16.53
CA PRO A 91 -14.20 18.70 -15.84
C PRO A 91 -15.72 18.67 -15.62
N ALA A 92 -16.16 18.85 -14.37
CA ALA A 92 -17.57 19.03 -14.08
C ALA A 92 -18.03 20.35 -14.74
N TYR A 93 -18.76 20.25 -15.84
CA TYR A 93 -19.48 21.39 -16.40
C TYR A 93 -20.58 21.78 -15.40
N GLN A 94 -20.46 22.97 -14.79
CA GLN A 94 -21.49 23.60 -13.98
C GLN A 94 -22.52 24.32 -14.86
#